data_AF-A0A9E5HQ04-F1
#
_entry.id   AF-A0A9E5HQ04-F1
#
_cell.length_a   1.000
_cell.length_b   1.000
_cell.length_c   1.000
_cell.angle_alpha   90.00
_cell.angle_beta   90.00
_cell.angle_gamma   90.00
#
_symmetry.space_group_name_H-M   'P 1'
#
loop_
_entity.id
_entity.type
_entity.pdbx_description
1 polymer ?
#
loop_
_entity_poly.entity_id
_entity_poly.type
_entity_poly.pdbx_seq_one_letter_code
_entity_poly.pdbx_strand_id
1 'polypeptide(L)'
;DPSLKRAAGFLVPSIRSTSRLGTGVVVPYFIPIGTDKDITLTPYISAKTRTLEVRYRQVVKNGFYSFDGAISDDDIVSSSVRAYGRIVGKFNVLDGYKLGFTLQSVSDDAYVGDYQLDTSETIESNVKLERTKEDQHQEISLSNHQSLYDNEGNLPFLTSFGQIEQRVPVARIGGTIFVRGEFWGAARSSDLNATGRDIVRANTGARYQQVWDLAVGTQIAFEHESRLDHFVIDQDDAYNRQNTTSTHSSALTLRWPLIGRGKTGAYFVEPIYQIASVRMSKDIVVPAEESTQAEFDQGNLLALSRFPAPDRVETGQRRAVGINYNYRGMTGYELGLSLGQIEWETQPSDFSQTSGLAGTKSDLLLAAQVGTPIGLDFYARTLLNDQGKA
;
A
#
# COMPACT_ATOMS: atom_id res chain seq x y z
N ASP A 1 33.25 -13.30 -3.31
CA ASP A 1 33.81 -14.66 -3.24
C ASP A 1 33.12 -15.41 -2.09
N PRO A 2 32.32 -16.46 -2.38
CA PRO A 2 31.57 -17.22 -1.36
C PRO A 2 32.43 -18.26 -0.61
N SER A 3 33.75 -18.27 -0.81
CA SER A 3 34.69 -19.22 -0.19
C SER A 3 35.05 -18.92 1.28
N LEU A 4 34.68 -17.73 1.79
CA LEU A 4 35.01 -17.31 3.16
C LEU A 4 34.21 -18.12 4.19
N LYS A 5 34.93 -18.94 4.96
CA LYS A 5 34.37 -19.67 6.11
C LYS A 5 33.87 -18.65 7.15
N ARG A 6 32.62 -18.82 7.61
CA ARG A 6 32.04 -18.04 8.71
C ARG A 6 32.94 -18.19 9.94
N ALA A 7 33.49 -17.09 10.45
CA ALA A 7 34.40 -17.09 11.59
C ALA A 7 33.87 -16.17 12.70
N ALA A 8 34.08 -16.56 13.95
CA ALA A 8 33.76 -15.71 15.08
C ALA A 8 34.76 -14.54 15.17
N GLY A 9 34.29 -13.34 15.52
CA GLY A 9 35.18 -12.21 15.70
C GLY A 9 34.47 -10.86 15.72
N PHE A 10 35.26 -9.82 15.99
CA PHE A 10 34.82 -8.43 15.90
C PHE A 10 34.53 -8.06 14.45
N LEU A 11 33.38 -7.42 14.23
CA LEU A 11 33.10 -6.70 12.99
C LEU A 11 33.70 -5.29 13.10
N VAL A 12 33.69 -4.55 11.99
CA VAL A 12 34.20 -3.17 11.95
C VAL A 12 33.42 -2.33 12.98
N PRO A 13 34.09 -1.79 14.01
CA PRO A 13 33.43 -0.92 14.98
C PRO A 13 33.03 0.40 14.32
N SER A 14 32.05 1.08 14.91
CA SER A 14 31.61 2.40 14.42
C SER A 14 31.44 3.37 15.58
N ILE A 15 31.42 4.66 15.25
CA ILE A 15 31.12 5.74 16.20
C ILE A 15 29.68 6.18 15.92
N ARG A 16 28.85 6.20 16.96
CA ARG A 16 27.48 6.73 16.91
C ARG A 16 27.45 8.02 17.73
N SER A 17 26.91 9.09 17.17
CA SER A 17 26.81 10.37 17.85
C SER A 17 25.41 10.93 17.71
N THR A 18 24.69 11.03 18.82
CA THR A 18 23.34 11.61 18.85
C THR A 18 23.26 12.71 19.91
N SER A 19 22.31 13.64 19.76
CA SER A 19 22.10 14.69 20.76
C SER A 19 21.64 14.14 22.12
N ARG A 20 20.91 13.01 22.13
CA ARG A 20 20.37 12.38 23.34
C ARG A 20 21.36 11.45 24.04
N LEU A 21 22.11 10.66 23.28
CA LEU A 21 23.00 9.61 23.80
C LEU A 21 24.49 9.99 23.71
N GLY A 22 24.80 11.18 23.20
CA GLY A 22 26.17 11.67 23.03
C GLY A 22 26.95 10.87 21.99
N THR A 23 28.26 11.04 22.00
CA THR A 23 29.19 10.26 21.16
C THR A 23 29.61 8.99 21.89
N GLY A 24 29.48 7.84 21.22
CA GLY A 24 29.85 6.53 21.74
C GLY A 24 30.40 5.60 20.66
N VAL A 25 30.86 4.43 21.11
CA VAL A 25 31.44 3.38 20.26
C VAL A 25 30.51 2.18 20.22
N VAL A 26 30.30 1.65 19.02
CA VAL A 26 29.50 0.46 18.74
C VAL A 26 30.44 -0.64 18.26
N VAL A 27 30.49 -1.78 18.97
CA VAL A 27 31.48 -2.84 18.74
C VAL A 27 30.81 -4.20 18.51
N PRO A 28 30.39 -4.54 17.28
CA PRO A 28 29.71 -5.80 17.04
C PRO A 28 30.67 -6.99 17.12
N TYR A 29 30.27 -8.06 17.80
CA TYR A 29 30.97 -9.34 17.86
C TYR A 29 30.08 -10.44 17.27
N PHE A 30 30.52 -11.02 16.16
CA PHE A 30 29.79 -12.03 15.41
C PHE A 30 30.16 -13.45 15.88
N ILE A 31 29.14 -14.28 16.09
CA ILE A 31 29.24 -15.66 16.56
C ILE A 31 28.47 -16.56 15.57
N PRO A 32 29.15 -17.22 14.62
CA PRO A 32 28.50 -18.20 13.78
C PRO A 32 28.19 -19.47 14.57
N ILE A 33 26.99 -20.02 14.40
CA ILE A 33 26.56 -21.25 15.06
C ILE A 33 26.12 -22.21 13.94
N GLY A 34 26.98 -23.16 13.59
CA GLY A 34 26.76 -24.03 12.43
C GLY A 34 26.69 -23.25 11.11
N THR A 35 25.94 -23.78 10.14
CA THR A 35 25.78 -23.17 8.81
C THR A 35 24.49 -22.37 8.65
N ASP A 36 23.55 -22.54 9.57
CA ASP A 36 22.16 -22.11 9.46
C ASP A 36 21.76 -20.98 10.42
N LYS A 37 22.59 -20.67 11.42
CA LYS A 37 22.29 -19.66 12.44
C LYS A 37 23.51 -18.84 12.87
N ASP A 38 23.28 -17.66 13.42
CA ASP A 38 24.27 -16.81 14.07
C ASP A 38 23.67 -15.93 15.17
N ILE A 39 24.56 -15.48 16.05
CA ILE A 39 24.32 -14.43 17.04
C ILE A 39 25.33 -13.31 16.79
N THR A 40 24.89 -12.06 16.84
CA THR A 40 25.76 -10.89 16.95
C THR A 40 25.44 -10.17 18.25
N LEU A 41 26.46 -9.97 19.07
CA LEU A 41 26.37 -9.18 20.30
C LEU A 41 27.04 -7.83 20.03
N THR A 42 26.33 -6.73 20.23
CA THR A 42 26.83 -5.40 19.89
C THR A 42 26.70 -4.49 21.11
N PRO A 43 27.75 -4.40 21.95
CA PRO A 43 27.86 -3.34 22.92
C PRO A 43 27.89 -1.97 22.23
N TYR A 44 27.03 -1.08 22.71
CA TYR A 44 27.05 0.35 22.40
C TYR A 44 27.26 1.10 23.71
N ILE A 45 28.41 1.77 23.80
CA ILE A 45 28.84 2.45 25.03
C ILE A 45 29.10 3.92 24.70
N SER A 46 28.46 4.80 25.45
CA SER A 46 28.72 6.23 25.43
C SER A 46 28.81 6.78 26.86
N ALA A 47 29.02 8.10 27.00
CA ALA A 47 28.91 8.76 28.30
C ALA A 47 27.49 8.75 28.88
N LYS A 48 26.48 8.39 28.07
CA LYS A 48 25.04 8.49 28.40
C LYS A 48 24.27 7.17 28.31
N THR A 49 24.87 6.13 27.73
CA THR A 49 24.22 4.81 27.65
C THR A 49 25.23 3.67 27.67
N ARG A 50 24.80 2.56 28.25
CA ARG A 50 25.42 1.24 28.16
C ARG A 50 24.36 0.29 27.64
N THR A 51 24.37 0.08 26.33
CA THR A 51 23.44 -0.81 25.63
C THR A 51 24.14 -2.08 25.19
N LEU A 52 23.46 -3.21 25.34
CA LEU A 52 23.82 -4.45 24.67
C LEU A 52 22.71 -4.78 23.66
N GLU A 53 23.03 -4.66 22.37
CA GLU A 53 22.17 -5.15 21.31
C GLU A 53 22.49 -6.62 21.02
N VAL A 54 21.47 -7.40 20.70
CA VAL A 54 21.56 -8.80 20.31
C VAL A 54 20.81 -8.99 19.00
N ARG A 55 21.47 -9.59 18.02
CA ARG A 55 20.84 -10.05 16.79
C ARG A 55 21.03 -11.55 16.64
N TYR A 56 19.92 -12.30 16.64
CA TYR A 56 19.89 -13.71 16.29
C TYR A 56 19.28 -13.89 14.90
N ARG A 57 19.87 -14.74 14.06
CA ARG A 57 19.30 -15.10 12.76
C ARG A 57 19.38 -16.60 12.56
N GLN A 58 18.31 -17.20 12.05
CA GLN A 58 18.30 -18.60 11.65
C GLN A 58 17.51 -18.83 10.37
N VAL A 59 18.10 -19.61 9.47
CA VAL A 59 17.43 -20.20 8.32
C VAL A 59 17.04 -21.64 8.68
N VAL A 60 15.81 -22.02 8.35
CA VAL A 60 15.31 -23.39 8.47
C VAL A 60 14.87 -23.89 7.09
N LYS A 61 14.57 -25.18 6.97
CA LYS A 61 14.22 -25.80 5.67
C LYS A 61 13.12 -25.06 4.91
N ASN A 62 12.13 -24.53 5.62
CA ASN A 62 10.94 -23.93 5.04
C ASN A 62 10.84 -22.42 5.30
N GLY A 63 11.90 -21.74 5.71
CA GLY A 63 11.81 -20.32 6.04
C GLY A 63 13.01 -19.78 6.79
N PHE A 64 12.81 -18.64 7.43
CA PHE A 64 13.78 -18.05 8.34
C PHE A 64 13.07 -17.26 9.43
N TYR A 65 13.80 -17.00 10.50
CA TYR A 65 13.42 -16.00 11.47
C TYR A 65 14.65 -15.29 12.04
N SER A 66 14.43 -14.09 12.54
CA SER A 66 15.44 -13.29 13.23
C SER A 66 14.84 -12.63 14.44
N PHE A 67 15.69 -12.42 15.44
CA PHE A 67 15.38 -11.60 16.60
C PHE A 67 16.41 -10.47 16.66
N ASP A 68 15.94 -9.24 16.72
CA ASP A 68 16.71 -8.07 17.11
C ASP A 68 16.24 -7.66 18.50
N GLY A 69 17.17 -7.40 19.42
CA GLY A 69 16.81 -6.90 20.74
C GLY A 69 17.90 -6.02 21.32
N ALA A 70 17.55 -5.22 22.30
CA ALA A 70 18.48 -4.38 23.03
C ALA A 70 18.05 -4.26 24.49
N ILE A 71 19.02 -4.20 25.39
CA ILE A 71 18.84 -3.82 26.79
C ILE A 71 19.78 -2.66 27.04
N SER A 72 19.25 -1.59 27.62
CA SER A 72 19.93 -0.32 27.77
C SER A 72 19.81 0.22 29.19
N ASP A 73 20.95 0.62 29.74
CA ASP A 73 21.06 1.42 30.95
C ASP A 73 21.52 2.82 30.52
N ASP A 74 20.64 3.83 30.61
CA ASP A 74 20.88 5.18 30.11
C ASP A 74 20.45 6.29 31.06
N ASP A 75 20.99 7.49 30.82
CA ASP A 75 20.72 8.70 31.60
C ASP A 75 19.38 9.38 31.19
N ILE A 76 18.66 8.88 30.17
CA ILE A 76 17.44 9.53 29.67
C ILE A 76 16.28 9.24 30.64
N VAL A 77 16.07 7.97 30.96
CA VAL A 77 15.07 7.55 31.95
C VAL A 77 15.83 7.03 33.17
N SER A 78 16.09 7.94 34.10
CA SER A 78 16.83 7.60 35.33
C SER A 78 16.15 6.46 36.08
N SER A 79 16.93 5.46 36.51
CA SER A 79 16.53 4.34 37.38
C SER A 79 15.64 3.25 36.78
N SER A 80 15.55 3.14 35.44
CA SER A 80 14.91 2.00 34.78
C SER A 80 15.76 1.46 33.64
N VAL A 81 15.91 0.13 33.59
CA VAL A 81 16.47 -0.53 32.40
C VAL A 81 15.43 -0.47 31.29
N ARG A 82 15.86 -0.01 30.11
CA ARG A 82 15.02 0.07 28.92
C ARG A 82 15.34 -1.06 27.96
N ALA A 83 14.35 -1.47 27.17
CA ALA A 83 14.52 -2.60 26.28
C ALA A 83 13.68 -2.48 25.01
N TYR A 84 14.17 -3.13 23.96
CA TYR A 84 13.47 -3.34 22.70
C TYR A 84 13.62 -4.79 22.28
N GLY A 85 12.58 -5.34 21.66
CA GLY A 85 12.59 -6.64 21.02
C GLY A 85 11.79 -6.61 19.73
N ARG A 86 12.33 -7.22 18.69
CA ARG A 86 11.65 -7.49 17.42
C ARG A 86 11.96 -8.88 16.94
N ILE A 87 10.92 -9.64 16.62
CA ILE A 87 11.03 -10.94 15.96
C ILE A 87 10.42 -10.81 14.56
N VAL A 88 11.15 -11.23 13.54
CA VAL A 88 10.65 -11.33 12.16
C VAL A 88 10.74 -12.77 11.72
N GLY A 89 9.69 -13.28 11.10
CA GLY A 89 9.64 -14.64 10.55
C GLY A 89 8.96 -14.68 9.19
N LYS A 90 9.49 -15.50 8.29
CA LYS A 90 8.85 -15.83 7.00
C LYS A 90 9.01 -17.32 6.72
N PHE A 91 7.89 -18.01 6.55
CA PHE A 91 7.83 -19.46 6.38
C PHE A 91 6.91 -19.84 5.24
N ASN A 92 7.36 -20.74 4.37
CA ASN A 92 6.48 -21.53 3.53
C ASN A 92 5.85 -22.62 4.41
N VAL A 93 4.52 -22.62 4.52
CA VAL A 93 3.75 -23.62 5.26
C VAL A 93 3.01 -24.53 4.26
N LEU A 94 2.10 -25.37 4.76
CA LEU A 94 1.39 -26.35 3.93
C LEU A 94 0.62 -25.69 2.77
N ASP A 95 0.43 -26.45 1.69
CA ASP A 95 -0.34 -26.06 0.49
C ASP A 95 0.13 -24.79 -0.25
N GLY A 96 1.37 -24.34 -0.03
CA GLY A 96 1.92 -23.15 -0.67
C GLY A 96 1.50 -21.83 -0.02
N TYR A 97 0.93 -21.89 1.18
CA TYR A 97 0.76 -20.69 2.01
C TYR A 97 2.12 -20.20 2.51
N LYS A 98 2.22 -18.88 2.67
CA LYS A 98 3.35 -18.18 3.29
C LYS A 98 2.86 -17.53 4.57
N LEU A 99 3.46 -17.91 5.69
CA LEU A 99 3.27 -17.26 6.98
C LEU A 99 4.39 -16.23 7.17
N GLY A 100 4.01 -14.97 7.32
CA GLY A 100 4.88 -13.88 7.73
C GLY A 100 4.46 -13.35 9.09
N PHE A 101 5.41 -12.97 9.93
CA PHE A 101 5.11 -12.21 11.14
C PHE A 101 6.24 -11.25 11.49
N THR A 102 5.87 -10.12 12.07
CA THR A 102 6.74 -9.17 12.75
C THR A 102 6.12 -8.92 14.12
N LEU A 103 6.83 -9.23 15.20
CA LEU A 103 6.36 -8.98 16.56
C LEU A 103 7.35 -8.02 17.21
N GLN A 104 6.87 -6.91 17.74
CA GLN A 104 7.69 -5.84 18.30
C GLN A 104 7.19 -5.44 19.68
N SER A 105 8.11 -5.10 20.56
CA SER A 105 7.80 -4.59 21.89
C SER A 105 8.92 -3.66 22.35
N VAL A 106 8.53 -2.57 23.01
CA VAL A 106 9.42 -1.59 23.63
C VAL A 106 9.04 -1.43 25.10
N SER A 107 10.02 -1.09 25.94
CA SER A 107 9.78 -0.76 27.35
C SER A 107 8.99 0.53 27.53
N ASP A 108 9.15 1.46 26.60
CA ASP A 108 8.52 2.78 26.60
C ASP A 108 8.49 3.36 25.18
N ASP A 109 7.53 4.26 24.93
CA ASP A 109 7.25 4.81 23.60
C ASP A 109 8.40 5.66 23.04
N ALA A 110 9.19 6.31 23.90
CA ALA A 110 10.30 7.16 23.46
C ALA A 110 11.53 6.36 22.98
N TYR A 111 11.60 5.05 23.27
CA TYR A 111 12.79 4.23 23.02
C TYR A 111 13.21 4.20 21.54
N VAL A 112 12.25 4.03 20.64
CA VAL A 112 12.50 3.94 19.18
C VAL A 112 13.16 5.22 18.67
N GLY A 113 12.64 6.38 19.07
CA GLY A 113 13.17 7.69 18.69
C GLY A 113 14.52 8.00 19.36
N ASP A 114 14.67 7.69 20.65
CA ASP A 114 15.91 7.95 21.41
C ASP A 114 17.11 7.20 20.85
N TYR A 115 16.90 5.92 20.50
CA TYR A 115 17.93 5.04 19.96
C TYR A 115 18.00 5.07 18.43
N GLN A 116 17.16 5.89 17.77
CA GLN A 116 17.09 6.03 16.31
C GLN A 116 16.95 4.67 15.60
N LEU A 117 16.11 3.80 16.17
CA LEU A 117 15.87 2.47 15.60
C LEU A 117 15.02 2.54 14.33
N ASP A 118 14.11 3.53 14.29
CA ASP A 118 13.17 3.79 13.20
C ASP A 118 12.76 5.28 13.25
N THR A 119 12.18 5.78 12.18
CA THR A 119 11.56 7.12 12.10
C THR A 119 10.03 7.06 12.07
N SER A 120 9.45 5.86 12.13
CA SER A 120 8.00 5.64 12.16
C SER A 120 7.36 6.22 13.43
N GLU A 121 6.13 6.71 13.32
CA GLU A 121 5.35 7.24 14.46
C GLU A 121 4.62 6.15 15.24
N THR A 122 4.57 4.93 14.69
CA THR A 122 3.93 3.76 15.29
C THR A 122 4.84 2.54 15.20
N ILE A 123 4.71 1.64 16.17
CA ILE A 123 5.25 0.28 16.12
C ILE A 123 4.14 -0.66 15.70
N GLU A 124 4.36 -1.40 14.62
CA GLU A 124 3.43 -2.43 14.16
C GLU A 124 3.95 -3.83 14.51
N SER A 125 3.10 -4.63 15.14
CA SER A 125 3.24 -6.08 15.22
C SER A 125 2.19 -6.74 14.33
N ASN A 126 2.60 -7.50 13.33
CA ASN A 126 1.71 -8.11 12.36
C ASN A 126 1.92 -9.62 12.20
N VAL A 127 0.85 -10.33 11.91
CA VAL A 127 0.87 -11.73 11.46
C VAL A 127 0.05 -11.81 10.19
N LYS A 128 0.63 -12.39 9.13
CA LYS A 128 0.03 -12.51 7.80
C LYS A 128 0.16 -13.92 7.28
N LEU A 129 -0.93 -14.48 6.79
CA LEU A 129 -0.96 -15.74 6.06
C LEU A 129 -1.49 -15.47 4.66
N GLU A 130 -0.69 -15.77 3.65
CA GLU A 130 -1.05 -15.51 2.25
C GLU A 130 -0.80 -16.72 1.34
N ARG A 131 -1.53 -16.81 0.25
CA ARG A 131 -1.29 -17.77 -0.83
C ARG A 131 -1.67 -17.15 -2.16
N THR A 132 -0.73 -17.23 -3.10
CA THR A 132 -0.94 -16.75 -4.48
C THR A 132 -0.70 -17.91 -5.44
N LYS A 133 -1.69 -18.17 -6.29
CA LYS A 133 -1.64 -19.06 -7.45
C LYS A 133 -1.90 -18.24 -8.72
N GLU A 134 -1.89 -18.91 -9.86
CA GLU A 134 -2.17 -18.29 -11.17
C GLU A 134 -3.59 -17.68 -11.27
N ASP A 135 -4.57 -18.31 -10.64
CA ASP A 135 -6.00 -17.97 -10.73
C ASP A 135 -6.60 -17.53 -9.40
N GLN A 136 -5.81 -17.44 -8.34
CA GLN A 136 -6.33 -17.22 -6.99
C GLN A 136 -5.32 -16.50 -6.10
N HIS A 137 -5.81 -15.54 -5.32
CA HIS A 137 -5.09 -14.93 -4.22
C HIS A 137 -5.92 -15.00 -2.93
N GLN A 138 -5.27 -15.31 -1.82
CA GLN A 138 -5.88 -15.35 -0.50
C GLN A 138 -4.91 -14.72 0.50
N GLU A 139 -5.44 -13.86 1.36
CA GLU A 139 -4.70 -13.22 2.42
C GLU A 139 -5.58 -13.11 3.67
N ILE A 140 -4.97 -13.31 4.83
CA ILE A 140 -5.49 -12.83 6.11
C ILE A 140 -4.35 -12.26 6.92
N SER A 141 -4.57 -11.11 7.54
CA SER A 141 -3.60 -10.44 8.38
C SER A 141 -4.25 -9.80 9.61
N LEU A 142 -3.48 -9.78 10.69
CA LEU A 142 -3.82 -9.14 11.95
C LEU A 142 -2.63 -8.28 12.35
N SER A 143 -2.87 -6.99 12.57
CA SER A 143 -1.86 -6.00 12.91
C SER A 143 -2.25 -5.25 14.17
N ASN A 144 -1.37 -5.27 15.17
CA ASN A 144 -1.45 -4.46 16.37
C ASN A 144 -0.51 -3.26 16.24
N HIS A 145 -1.05 -2.06 16.38
CA HIS A 145 -0.35 -0.79 16.27
C HIS A 145 -0.21 -0.16 17.66
N GLN A 146 1.01 0.20 18.03
CA GLN A 146 1.31 1.00 19.22
C GLN A 146 1.79 2.37 18.76
N SER A 147 1.05 3.42 19.11
CA SER A 147 1.46 4.81 18.85
C SER A 147 2.64 5.20 19.73
N LEU A 148 3.63 5.89 19.17
CA LEU A 148 4.78 6.42 19.93
C LEU A 148 4.54 7.84 20.45
N TYR A 149 3.36 8.37 20.17
CA TYR A 149 2.88 9.68 20.63
C TYR A 149 1.48 9.52 21.23
N ASP A 150 1.10 10.46 22.09
CA ASP A 150 -0.28 10.53 22.57
C ASP A 150 -1.22 10.80 21.38
N ASN A 151 -2.23 9.96 21.25
CA ASN A 151 -3.20 10.00 20.17
C ASN A 151 -4.63 10.16 20.67
N GLU A 152 -4.82 10.38 21.98
CA GLU A 152 -6.12 10.51 22.65
C GLU A 152 -7.08 9.33 22.37
N GLY A 153 -6.55 8.16 21.99
CA GLY A 153 -7.31 6.97 21.63
C GLY A 153 -7.96 7.01 20.24
N ASN A 154 -7.62 7.98 19.38
CA ASN A 154 -8.22 8.14 18.05
C ASN A 154 -7.63 7.21 16.97
N LEU A 155 -6.44 6.64 17.20
CA LEU A 155 -5.82 5.72 16.24
C LEU A 155 -6.17 4.27 16.57
N PRO A 156 -6.46 3.42 15.56
CA PRO A 156 -6.67 1.99 15.78
C PRO A 156 -5.44 1.33 16.41
N PHE A 157 -5.64 0.59 17.50
CA PHE A 157 -4.58 -0.24 18.08
C PHE A 157 -4.59 -1.66 17.48
N LEU A 158 -5.72 -2.10 16.95
CA LEU A 158 -5.86 -3.41 16.30
C LEU A 158 -6.54 -3.25 14.97
N THR A 159 -5.95 -3.82 13.93
CA THR A 159 -6.54 -3.91 12.60
C THR A 159 -6.49 -5.33 12.09
N SER A 160 -7.53 -5.73 11.37
CA SER A 160 -7.64 -7.04 10.76
C SER A 160 -8.01 -6.87 9.30
N PHE A 161 -7.38 -7.64 8.42
CA PHE A 161 -7.67 -7.62 7.00
C PHE A 161 -7.75 -9.05 6.47
N GLY A 162 -8.66 -9.29 5.53
CA GLY A 162 -8.78 -10.56 4.84
C GLY A 162 -9.25 -10.33 3.43
N GLN A 163 -8.67 -11.05 2.47
CA GLN A 163 -9.08 -10.99 1.08
C GLN A 163 -9.03 -12.37 0.44
N ILE A 164 -10.01 -12.65 -0.40
CA ILE A 164 -9.99 -13.73 -1.36
C ILE A 164 -10.34 -13.17 -2.73
N GLU A 165 -9.54 -13.51 -3.73
CA GLU A 165 -9.82 -13.23 -5.12
C GLU A 165 -9.65 -14.49 -5.94
N GLN A 166 -10.65 -14.83 -6.74
CA GLN A 166 -10.64 -15.95 -7.66
C GLN A 166 -10.93 -15.45 -9.08
N ARG A 167 -10.06 -15.83 -10.01
CA ARG A 167 -10.21 -15.60 -11.45
C ARG A 167 -10.81 -16.85 -12.09
N VAL A 168 -11.88 -16.67 -12.85
CA VAL A 168 -12.62 -17.74 -13.53
C VAL A 168 -12.85 -17.36 -15.00
N PRO A 169 -12.03 -17.87 -15.93
CA PRO A 169 -12.28 -17.71 -17.36
C PRO A 169 -13.61 -18.34 -17.78
N VAL A 170 -14.43 -17.66 -18.59
CA VAL A 170 -15.77 -18.14 -18.96
C VAL A 170 -15.84 -18.46 -20.45
N ALA A 171 -15.51 -19.69 -20.84
CA ALA A 171 -15.40 -20.09 -22.24
C ALA A 171 -16.68 -19.90 -23.08
N ARG A 172 -17.88 -19.99 -22.48
CA ARG A 172 -19.17 -19.92 -23.21
C ARG A 172 -19.52 -18.52 -23.74
N ILE A 173 -19.18 -17.48 -22.99
CA ILE A 173 -19.47 -16.08 -23.34
C ILE A 173 -18.20 -15.25 -23.61
N GLY A 174 -17.03 -15.89 -23.46
CA GLY A 174 -15.74 -15.22 -23.42
C GLY A 174 -15.53 -14.46 -22.11
N GLY A 175 -14.37 -13.81 -21.99
CA GLY A 175 -14.06 -12.99 -20.83
C GLY A 175 -13.71 -13.78 -19.58
N THR A 176 -13.63 -13.06 -18.47
CA THR A 176 -13.20 -13.56 -17.17
C THR A 176 -14.11 -12.99 -16.09
N ILE A 177 -14.56 -13.84 -15.17
CA ILE A 177 -15.20 -13.42 -13.93
C ILE A 177 -14.14 -13.41 -12.82
N PHE A 178 -14.07 -12.33 -12.08
CA PHE A 178 -13.32 -12.20 -10.84
C PHE A 178 -14.32 -12.22 -9.69
N VAL A 179 -14.18 -13.16 -8.76
CA VAL A 179 -14.97 -13.17 -7.52
C VAL A 179 -14.05 -12.68 -6.41
N ARG A 180 -14.45 -11.61 -5.72
CA ARG A 180 -13.69 -11.01 -4.63
C ARG A 180 -14.52 -11.00 -3.35
N GLY A 181 -13.92 -11.40 -2.25
CA GLY A 181 -14.40 -11.15 -0.90
C GLY A 181 -13.32 -10.44 -0.12
N GLU A 182 -13.68 -9.43 0.64
CA GLU A 182 -12.76 -8.69 1.49
C GLU A 182 -13.43 -8.37 2.84
N PHE A 183 -12.59 -8.34 3.87
CA PHE A 183 -12.93 -8.01 5.23
C PHE A 183 -11.88 -7.07 5.76
N TRP A 184 -12.31 -6.01 6.43
CA TRP A 184 -11.43 -5.10 7.15
C TRP A 184 -12.08 -4.74 8.48
N GLY A 185 -11.27 -4.56 9.52
CA GLY A 185 -11.76 -4.13 10.82
C GLY A 185 -10.69 -3.34 11.56
N ALA A 186 -11.13 -2.38 12.35
CA ALA A 186 -10.30 -1.53 13.18
C ALA A 186 -10.95 -1.36 14.55
N ALA A 187 -10.15 -1.55 15.61
CA ALA A 187 -10.55 -1.32 16.99
C ALA A 187 -9.65 -0.27 17.66
N ARG A 188 -10.24 0.56 18.51
CA ARG A 188 -9.61 1.68 19.22
C ARG A 188 -9.65 1.46 20.73
N SER A 189 -8.75 2.12 21.46
CA SER A 189 -8.60 1.94 22.91
C SER A 189 -9.57 2.78 23.73
N SER A 190 -10.18 3.80 23.13
CA SER A 190 -11.16 4.67 23.76
C SER A 190 -12.57 4.11 23.57
N ASP A 191 -13.45 4.32 24.54
CA ASP A 191 -14.90 4.04 24.42
C ASP A 191 -15.73 5.33 24.22
N LEU A 192 -15.06 6.47 24.07
CA LEU A 192 -15.74 7.76 23.86
C LEU A 192 -16.40 7.81 22.48
N ASN A 193 -17.58 8.42 22.42
CA ASN A 193 -18.30 8.61 21.16
C ASN A 193 -17.41 9.32 20.10
N ALA A 194 -17.41 8.80 18.88
CA ALA A 194 -16.64 9.19 17.70
C ALA A 194 -15.10 9.02 17.80
N THR A 195 -14.49 9.27 18.96
CA THR A 195 -13.05 9.06 19.23
C THR A 195 -12.72 7.57 19.29
N GLY A 196 -13.53 6.81 20.03
CA GLY A 196 -13.41 5.38 20.26
C GLY A 196 -14.08 4.50 19.20
N ARG A 197 -14.33 5.04 18.01
CA ARG A 197 -15.13 4.37 16.98
C ARG A 197 -14.48 3.05 16.56
N ASP A 198 -15.20 1.95 16.74
CA ASP A 198 -14.83 0.66 16.19
C ASP A 198 -15.62 0.41 14.91
N ILE A 199 -14.96 -0.15 13.90
CA ILE A 199 -15.57 -0.37 12.60
C ILE A 199 -15.14 -1.72 12.03
N VAL A 200 -16.10 -2.41 11.45
CA VAL A 200 -15.88 -3.64 10.69
C VAL A 200 -16.61 -3.52 9.37
N ARG A 201 -15.94 -3.91 8.29
CA ARG A 201 -16.44 -3.93 6.93
C ARG A 201 -16.26 -5.32 6.34
N ALA A 202 -17.29 -5.79 5.66
CA ALA A 202 -17.23 -6.95 4.79
C ALA A 202 -17.83 -6.60 3.44
N ASN A 203 -17.13 -6.92 2.36
CA ASN A 203 -17.62 -6.75 1.01
C ASN A 203 -17.40 -8.00 0.18
N THR A 204 -18.34 -8.27 -0.72
CA THR A 204 -18.27 -9.39 -1.65
C THR A 204 -18.78 -8.95 -3.00
N GLY A 205 -18.12 -9.37 -4.06
CA GLY A 205 -18.47 -8.93 -5.40
C GLY A 205 -18.03 -9.88 -6.49
N ALA A 206 -18.67 -9.72 -7.64
CA ALA A 206 -18.31 -10.39 -8.86
C ALA A 206 -18.12 -9.34 -9.96
N ARG A 207 -16.97 -9.41 -10.62
CA ARG A 207 -16.61 -8.54 -11.74
C ARG A 207 -16.42 -9.35 -13.00
N TYR A 208 -17.21 -9.08 -14.02
CA TYR A 208 -17.02 -9.62 -15.36
C TYR A 208 -16.23 -8.64 -16.21
N GLN A 209 -15.19 -9.14 -16.87
CA GLN A 209 -14.37 -8.37 -17.80
C GLN A 209 -14.24 -9.11 -19.13
N GLN A 210 -14.46 -8.39 -20.22
CA GLN A 210 -14.30 -8.91 -21.58
C GLN A 210 -13.60 -7.88 -22.46
N VAL A 211 -12.66 -8.34 -23.27
CA VAL A 211 -11.92 -7.50 -24.23
C VAL A 211 -12.07 -8.09 -25.61
N TRP A 212 -12.45 -7.26 -26.57
CA TRP A 212 -12.52 -7.58 -27.98
C TRP A 212 -11.44 -6.83 -28.73
N ASP A 213 -10.54 -7.58 -29.36
CA ASP A 213 -9.58 -7.04 -30.33
C ASP A 213 -10.25 -6.97 -31.70
N LEU A 214 -10.39 -5.76 -32.22
CA LEU A 214 -10.97 -5.48 -33.53
C LEU A 214 -9.88 -5.33 -34.59
N ALA A 215 -10.31 -5.17 -35.84
CA ALA A 215 -9.39 -4.87 -36.94
C ALA A 215 -8.56 -3.59 -36.65
N VAL A 216 -7.34 -3.54 -37.19
CA VAL A 216 -6.42 -2.40 -37.05
C VAL A 216 -5.93 -2.19 -35.59
N GLY A 217 -6.08 -3.19 -34.71
CA GLY A 217 -5.53 -3.17 -33.35
C GLY A 217 -6.39 -2.44 -32.32
N THR A 218 -7.54 -1.88 -32.72
CA THR A 218 -8.50 -1.24 -31.82
C THR A 218 -9.04 -2.26 -30.80
N GLN A 219 -9.11 -1.87 -29.53
CA GLN A 219 -9.66 -2.69 -28.45
C GLN A 219 -10.93 -2.07 -27.88
N ILE A 220 -11.95 -2.89 -27.69
CA ILE A 220 -13.13 -2.54 -26.89
C ILE A 220 -13.13 -3.42 -25.64
N ALA A 221 -13.22 -2.82 -24.47
CA ALA A 221 -13.31 -3.54 -23.20
C ALA A 221 -14.65 -3.21 -22.52
N PHE A 222 -15.36 -4.25 -22.10
CA PHE A 222 -16.52 -4.14 -21.21
C PHE A 222 -16.15 -4.68 -19.84
N GLU A 223 -16.46 -3.90 -18.80
CA GLU A 223 -16.34 -4.31 -17.41
C GLU A 223 -17.67 -4.07 -16.70
N HIS A 224 -18.13 -5.05 -15.92
CA HIS A 224 -19.25 -4.90 -15.03
C HIS A 224 -18.94 -5.54 -13.68
N GLU A 225 -19.08 -4.78 -12.60
CA GLU A 225 -18.93 -5.23 -11.22
C GLU A 225 -20.25 -5.07 -10.47
N SER A 226 -20.63 -6.11 -9.74
CA SER A 226 -21.68 -6.05 -8.74
C SER A 226 -21.11 -6.46 -7.40
N ARG A 227 -21.20 -5.56 -6.42
CA ARG A 227 -20.64 -5.71 -5.08
C ARG A 227 -21.72 -5.47 -4.02
N LEU A 228 -21.67 -6.20 -2.92
CA LEU A 228 -22.44 -5.99 -1.71
C LEU A 228 -21.48 -5.59 -0.60
N ASP A 229 -21.82 -4.53 0.12
CA ASP A 229 -21.03 -3.94 1.19
C ASP A 229 -21.83 -3.91 2.48
N HIS A 230 -21.20 -4.34 3.57
CA HIS A 230 -21.77 -4.32 4.90
C HIS A 230 -20.77 -3.70 5.88
N PHE A 231 -21.23 -2.69 6.62
CA PHE A 231 -20.47 -1.99 7.64
C PHE A 231 -21.18 -2.13 8.98
N VAL A 232 -20.41 -2.42 10.03
CA VAL A 232 -20.81 -2.34 11.42
C VAL A 232 -19.95 -1.28 12.08
N ILE A 233 -20.58 -0.25 12.65
CA ILE A 233 -19.93 0.89 13.29
C ILE A 233 -20.43 0.96 14.73
N ASP A 234 -19.51 0.86 15.68
CA ASP A 234 -19.78 0.99 17.11
C ASP A 234 -19.06 2.23 17.68
N GLN A 235 -19.54 2.73 18.83
CA GLN A 235 -19.04 3.96 19.49
C GLN A 235 -19.02 5.22 18.59
N ASP A 236 -19.96 5.36 17.64
CA ASP A 236 -20.19 6.62 16.91
C ASP A 236 -21.66 6.84 16.54
N ASP A 237 -22.34 7.65 17.35
CA ASP A 237 -23.77 7.97 17.21
C ASP A 237 -24.10 8.85 15.99
N ALA A 238 -23.09 9.38 15.29
CA ALA A 238 -23.32 10.15 14.05
C ALA A 238 -23.73 9.24 12.87
N TYR A 239 -23.49 7.93 12.97
CA TYR A 239 -23.75 6.97 11.91
C TYR A 239 -24.69 5.85 12.36
N ASN A 240 -25.44 5.27 11.43
CA ASN A 240 -26.20 4.07 11.74
C ASN A 240 -25.24 2.93 12.05
N ARG A 241 -25.54 2.13 13.09
CA ARG A 241 -24.71 1.00 13.49
C ARG A 241 -24.47 -0.01 12.37
N GLN A 242 -25.49 -0.30 11.56
CA GLN A 242 -25.39 -1.24 10.44
C GLN A 242 -25.76 -0.54 9.14
N ASN A 243 -24.86 -0.59 8.16
CA ASN A 243 -25.09 -0.05 6.83
C ASN A 243 -24.85 -1.15 5.80
N THR A 244 -25.82 -1.38 4.94
CA THR A 244 -25.70 -2.34 3.84
C THR A 244 -26.13 -1.67 2.54
N THR A 245 -25.33 -1.83 1.50
CA THR A 245 -25.65 -1.34 0.17
C THR A 245 -25.07 -2.27 -0.88
N SER A 246 -25.63 -2.25 -2.08
CA SER A 246 -25.04 -2.90 -3.25
C SER A 246 -24.63 -1.86 -4.27
N THR A 247 -23.41 -1.99 -4.78
CA THR A 247 -22.84 -1.11 -5.80
C THR A 247 -22.75 -1.88 -7.11
N HIS A 248 -23.30 -1.30 -8.17
CA HIS A 248 -23.25 -1.84 -9.53
C HIS A 248 -22.53 -0.84 -10.43
N SER A 249 -21.40 -1.26 -10.97
CA SER A 249 -20.51 -0.43 -11.77
C SER A 249 -20.34 -1.06 -13.15
N SER A 250 -20.51 -0.27 -14.21
CA SER A 250 -20.32 -0.72 -15.59
C SER A 250 -19.47 0.28 -16.35
N ALA A 251 -18.54 -0.21 -17.17
CA ALA A 251 -17.80 0.61 -18.11
C ALA A 251 -17.67 -0.05 -19.49
N LEU A 252 -17.65 0.81 -20.51
CA LEU A 252 -17.24 0.47 -21.86
C LEU A 252 -16.05 1.37 -22.22
N THR A 253 -14.92 0.76 -22.54
CA THR A 253 -13.67 1.46 -22.84
C THR A 253 -13.23 1.14 -24.27
N LEU A 254 -12.97 2.17 -25.06
CA LEU A 254 -12.32 2.10 -26.36
C LEU A 254 -10.85 2.50 -26.21
N ARG A 255 -9.94 1.66 -26.70
CA ARG A 255 -8.52 1.99 -26.85
C ARG A 255 -8.13 1.82 -28.31
N TRP A 256 -7.47 2.81 -28.87
CA TRP A 256 -7.08 2.79 -30.28
C TRP A 256 -5.55 2.90 -30.44
N PRO A 257 -4.80 1.79 -30.27
CA PRO A 257 -3.36 1.81 -30.39
C PRO A 257 -2.91 1.96 -31.85
N LEU A 258 -2.27 3.08 -32.15
CA LEU A 258 -1.70 3.42 -33.45
C LEU A 258 -0.18 3.32 -33.37
N ILE A 259 0.40 2.34 -34.06
CA ILE A 259 1.85 2.16 -34.14
C ILE A 259 2.32 2.64 -35.50
N GLY A 260 3.38 3.45 -35.51
CA GLY A 260 4.07 3.82 -36.73
C GLY A 260 5.59 3.87 -36.56
N ARG A 261 6.29 3.90 -37.69
CA ARG A 261 7.75 4.03 -37.75
C ARG A 261 8.09 5.23 -38.62
N GLY A 262 8.86 6.16 -38.05
CA GLY A 262 9.42 7.30 -38.76
C GLY A 262 10.90 7.10 -39.07
N LYS A 263 11.54 8.14 -39.58
CA LYS A 263 12.99 8.14 -39.88
C LYS A 263 13.88 8.11 -38.62
N THR A 264 13.36 8.54 -37.48
CA THR A 264 14.12 8.74 -36.25
C THR A 264 13.82 7.71 -35.16
N GLY A 265 12.74 6.93 -35.32
CA GLY A 265 12.28 6.01 -34.29
C GLY A 265 10.87 5.47 -34.55
N ALA A 266 10.37 4.69 -33.60
CA ALA A 266 8.99 4.20 -33.58
C ALA A 266 8.14 5.10 -32.66
N TYR A 267 6.89 5.31 -33.04
CA TYR A 267 5.91 6.03 -32.24
C TYR A 267 4.67 5.16 -32.02
N PHE A 268 4.08 5.29 -30.85
CA PHE A 268 2.86 4.63 -30.40
C PHE A 268 1.94 5.72 -29.86
N VAL A 269 0.74 5.82 -30.40
CA VAL A 269 -0.29 6.77 -29.94
C VAL A 269 -1.52 5.98 -29.60
N GLU A 270 -2.05 6.13 -28.39
CA GLU A 270 -3.24 5.43 -27.94
C GLU A 270 -4.24 6.45 -27.38
N PRO A 271 -5.18 6.90 -28.21
CA PRO A 271 -6.39 7.53 -27.72
C PRO A 271 -7.24 6.53 -26.94
N ILE A 272 -7.79 7.00 -25.84
CA ILE A 272 -8.61 6.24 -24.91
C ILE A 272 -9.90 7.02 -24.66
N TYR A 273 -11.01 6.31 -24.69
CA TYR A 273 -12.33 6.85 -24.34
C TYR A 273 -13.08 5.82 -23.50
N GLN A 274 -13.58 6.23 -22.34
CA GLN A 274 -14.40 5.39 -21.48
C GLN A 274 -15.72 6.09 -21.16
N ILE A 275 -16.81 5.33 -21.19
CA ILE A 275 -18.05 5.69 -20.52
C ILE A 275 -18.26 4.74 -19.35
N ALA A 276 -18.65 5.28 -18.20
CA ALA A 276 -18.91 4.50 -17.00
C ALA A 276 -20.18 4.96 -16.29
N SER A 277 -20.85 4.04 -15.63
CA SER A 277 -21.99 4.30 -14.76
C SER A 277 -21.82 3.50 -13.48
N VAL A 278 -21.91 4.17 -12.34
CA VAL A 278 -21.89 3.55 -11.00
C VAL A 278 -23.18 3.90 -10.29
N ARG A 279 -23.87 2.89 -9.77
CA ARG A 279 -25.14 3.05 -9.07
C ARG A 279 -25.11 2.25 -7.77
N MET A 280 -25.56 2.88 -6.70
CA MET A 280 -25.80 2.22 -5.42
C MET A 280 -27.29 1.91 -5.30
N SER A 281 -27.64 0.79 -4.66
CA SER A 281 -29.04 0.49 -4.36
C SER A 281 -29.61 1.38 -3.26
N LYS A 282 -28.74 1.87 -2.37
CA LYS A 282 -29.07 2.82 -1.31
C LYS A 282 -27.84 3.68 -0.99
N ASP A 283 -28.07 4.97 -0.78
CA ASP A 283 -27.05 5.86 -0.23
C ASP A 283 -26.82 5.54 1.24
N ILE A 284 -25.57 5.25 1.60
CA ILE A 284 -25.14 5.02 2.98
C ILE A 284 -24.17 6.11 3.39
N VAL A 285 -24.28 6.54 4.64
CA VAL A 285 -23.36 7.52 5.23
C VAL A 285 -22.51 6.74 6.22
N VAL A 286 -21.21 6.65 5.94
CA VAL A 286 -20.22 5.93 6.75
C VAL A 286 -19.01 6.85 6.98
N PRO A 287 -18.23 6.69 8.07
CA PRO A 287 -17.00 7.42 8.26
C PRO A 287 -15.98 7.10 7.14
N ALA A 288 -15.16 8.07 6.74
CA ALA A 288 -14.03 7.84 5.85
C ALA A 288 -12.82 7.41 6.69
N GLU A 289 -12.58 6.11 6.79
CA GLU A 289 -11.49 5.53 7.57
C GLU A 289 -10.29 5.20 6.67
N GLU A 290 -10.58 4.70 5.47
CA GLU A 290 -9.59 4.25 4.51
C GLU A 290 -9.48 5.23 3.33
N SER A 291 -10.56 5.96 3.01
CA SER A 291 -10.63 6.92 1.90
C SER A 291 -10.41 8.38 2.32
N THR A 292 -9.37 8.65 3.11
CA THR A 292 -9.05 10.02 3.58
C THR A 292 -8.38 10.88 2.52
N GLN A 293 -7.70 10.26 1.55
CA GLN A 293 -7.02 10.94 0.45
C GLN A 293 -7.30 10.20 -0.87
N ALA A 294 -7.82 10.95 -1.84
CA ALA A 294 -7.94 10.51 -3.22
C ALA A 294 -7.34 11.60 -4.10
N GLU A 295 -6.37 11.25 -4.94
CA GLU A 295 -5.71 12.18 -5.85
C GLU A 295 -5.83 11.69 -7.29
N PHE A 296 -6.01 12.60 -8.23
CA PHE A 296 -6.09 12.25 -9.64
C PHE A 296 -4.71 11.95 -10.23
N ASP A 297 -4.59 10.82 -10.92
CA ASP A 297 -3.38 10.48 -11.66
C ASP A 297 -3.62 9.61 -12.90
N GLN A 298 -2.54 9.28 -13.59
CA GLN A 298 -2.58 8.45 -14.80
C GLN A 298 -3.04 7.00 -14.53
N GLY A 299 -2.85 6.50 -13.32
CA GLY A 299 -3.22 5.15 -12.91
C GLY A 299 -4.72 4.99 -12.68
N ASN A 300 -5.40 6.05 -12.26
CA ASN A 300 -6.83 6.02 -11.93
C ASN A 300 -7.74 6.75 -12.93
N LEU A 301 -7.22 7.19 -14.08
CA LEU A 301 -8.01 7.79 -15.18
C LEU A 301 -9.24 6.96 -15.55
N LEU A 302 -9.09 5.64 -15.62
CA LEU A 302 -10.14 4.71 -16.03
C LEU A 302 -10.78 3.93 -14.88
N ALA A 303 -10.43 4.27 -13.63
CA ALA A 303 -10.96 3.58 -12.46
C ALA A 303 -12.46 3.82 -12.30
N LEU A 304 -13.17 2.79 -11.81
CA LEU A 304 -14.59 2.89 -11.52
C LEU A 304 -14.90 3.61 -10.19
N SER A 305 -13.89 3.80 -9.35
CA SER A 305 -13.91 4.71 -8.20
C SER A 305 -12.47 5.15 -7.97
N ARG A 306 -12.23 6.45 -7.74
CA ARG A 306 -10.90 6.94 -7.34
C ARG A 306 -10.66 6.86 -5.84
N PHE A 307 -11.67 6.51 -5.06
CA PHE A 307 -11.49 6.22 -3.64
C PHE A 307 -10.80 4.86 -3.45
N PRO A 308 -9.82 4.76 -2.55
CA PRO A 308 -9.05 3.54 -2.35
C PRO A 308 -9.86 2.41 -1.71
N ALA A 309 -10.97 2.74 -1.02
CA ALA A 309 -11.75 1.78 -0.27
C ALA A 309 -13.27 1.97 -0.44
N PRO A 310 -14.06 0.92 -0.14
CA PRO A 310 -15.53 0.92 -0.16
C PRO A 310 -16.28 1.97 0.67
N ASP A 311 -15.64 2.57 1.66
CA ASP A 311 -16.23 3.57 2.55
C ASP A 311 -16.61 4.86 1.79
N ARG A 312 -16.03 5.09 0.61
CA ARG A 312 -16.45 6.11 -0.34
C ARG A 312 -16.60 5.50 -1.74
N VAL A 313 -17.70 5.83 -2.42
CA VAL A 313 -17.99 5.31 -3.75
C VAL A 313 -18.30 6.46 -4.69
N GLU A 314 -17.54 6.55 -5.78
CA GLU A 314 -17.79 7.54 -6.82
C GLU A 314 -18.96 7.10 -7.71
N THR A 315 -20.15 7.66 -7.44
CA THR A 315 -21.40 7.33 -8.12
C THR A 315 -21.68 8.21 -9.34
N GLY A 316 -22.67 7.81 -10.14
CA GLY A 316 -23.14 8.57 -11.29
C GLY A 316 -22.55 8.11 -12.63
N GLN A 317 -22.91 8.83 -13.69
CA GLN A 317 -22.34 8.61 -15.01
C GLN A 317 -21.14 9.52 -15.23
N ARG A 318 -20.15 9.00 -15.94
CA ARG A 318 -18.95 9.75 -16.28
C ARG A 318 -18.33 9.29 -17.57
N ARG A 319 -17.48 10.16 -18.11
CA ARG A 319 -16.70 9.94 -19.32
C ARG A 319 -15.25 10.25 -18.99
N ALA A 320 -14.35 9.38 -19.41
CA ALA A 320 -12.92 9.64 -19.32
C ALA A 320 -12.33 9.66 -20.73
N VAL A 321 -11.50 10.66 -21.00
CA VAL A 321 -10.77 10.79 -22.26
C VAL A 321 -9.29 10.88 -21.95
N GLY A 322 -8.47 10.22 -22.76
CA GLY A 322 -7.03 10.30 -22.60
C GLY A 322 -6.27 9.96 -23.86
N ILE A 323 -5.01 10.36 -23.91
CA ILE A 323 -4.08 10.02 -24.98
C ILE A 323 -2.75 9.65 -24.34
N ASN A 324 -2.25 8.47 -24.67
CA ASN A 324 -0.87 8.08 -24.39
C ASN A 324 -0.05 8.22 -25.68
N TYR A 325 1.13 8.82 -25.59
CA TYR A 325 2.11 8.89 -26.66
C TYR A 325 3.43 8.32 -26.16
N ASN A 326 3.97 7.33 -26.85
CA ASN A 326 5.29 6.77 -26.59
C ASN A 326 6.14 6.85 -27.85
N TYR A 327 7.36 7.34 -27.71
CA TYR A 327 8.36 7.40 -28.76
C TYR A 327 9.64 6.69 -28.32
N ARG A 328 10.12 5.79 -29.17
CA ARG A 328 11.41 5.10 -29.00
C ARG A 328 12.31 5.48 -30.16
N GLY A 329 13.29 6.32 -29.87
CA GLY A 329 14.29 6.78 -30.83
C GLY A 329 15.34 5.71 -31.12
N MET A 330 15.85 5.69 -32.36
CA MET A 330 16.94 4.77 -32.75
C MET A 330 18.25 5.04 -32.01
N THR A 331 18.41 6.24 -31.47
CA THR A 331 19.57 6.67 -30.67
C THR A 331 19.47 6.28 -29.19
N GLY A 332 18.40 5.58 -28.78
CA GLY A 332 18.16 5.15 -27.39
C GLY A 332 17.46 6.17 -26.50
N TYR A 333 17.00 7.31 -27.04
CA TYR A 333 16.09 8.20 -26.32
C TYR A 333 14.67 7.64 -26.31
N GLU A 334 14.00 7.74 -25.17
CA GLU A 334 12.59 7.37 -25.00
C GLU A 334 11.80 8.56 -24.46
N LEU A 335 10.58 8.77 -24.98
CA LEU A 335 9.66 9.81 -24.54
C LEU A 335 8.29 9.19 -24.33
N GLY A 336 7.72 9.36 -23.14
CA GLY A 336 6.34 9.03 -22.80
C GLY A 336 5.58 10.30 -22.45
N LEU A 337 4.38 10.48 -22.98
CA LEU A 337 3.45 11.55 -22.62
C LEU A 337 2.07 10.94 -22.38
N SER A 338 1.40 11.38 -21.31
CA SER A 338 0.03 11.02 -21.00
C SER A 338 -0.78 12.28 -20.72
N LEU A 339 -1.92 12.40 -21.38
CA LEU A 339 -2.89 13.46 -21.15
C LEU A 339 -4.24 12.82 -20.84
N GLY A 340 -4.97 13.34 -19.85
CA GLY A 340 -6.26 12.78 -19.50
C GLY A 340 -7.17 13.74 -18.75
N GLN A 341 -8.48 13.55 -18.92
CA GLN A 341 -9.51 14.29 -18.19
C GLN A 341 -10.76 13.44 -18.01
N ILE A 342 -11.49 13.69 -16.93
CA ILE A 342 -12.77 13.06 -16.61
C ILE A 342 -13.85 14.14 -16.60
N GLU A 343 -15.04 13.77 -17.07
CA GLU A 343 -16.25 14.59 -16.98
C GLU A 343 -17.35 13.77 -16.33
N TRP A 344 -17.97 14.32 -15.29
CA TRP A 344 -19.09 13.75 -14.57
C TRP A 344 -20.40 14.41 -15.00
N GLU A 345 -21.47 13.61 -15.10
CA GLU A 345 -22.82 14.14 -15.34
C GLU A 345 -23.30 14.98 -14.14
N THR A 346 -22.97 14.55 -12.92
CA THR A 346 -23.27 15.21 -11.66
C THR A 346 -21.99 15.33 -10.83
N GLN A 347 -21.75 16.50 -10.24
CA GLN A 347 -20.56 16.73 -9.42
C GLN A 347 -20.48 15.71 -8.26
N PRO A 348 -19.38 14.95 -8.15
CA PRO A 348 -19.12 14.14 -6.97
C PRO A 348 -18.87 15.04 -5.76
N SER A 349 -19.55 14.80 -4.63
CA SER A 349 -19.47 15.66 -3.44
C SER A 349 -18.25 15.41 -2.56
N ASP A 350 -17.64 14.24 -2.66
CA ASP A 350 -16.75 13.71 -1.61
C ASP A 350 -15.25 13.90 -1.92
N PHE A 351 -14.91 14.49 -3.08
CA PHE A 351 -13.53 14.79 -3.42
C PHE A 351 -13.05 16.11 -2.80
N SER A 352 -11.81 16.13 -2.31
CA SER A 352 -11.19 17.34 -1.79
C SER A 352 -10.88 18.34 -2.91
N GLN A 353 -10.81 19.62 -2.58
CA GLN A 353 -10.46 20.68 -3.54
C GLN A 353 -9.05 20.51 -4.14
N THR A 354 -8.15 19.80 -3.44
CA THR A 354 -6.77 19.55 -3.88
C THR A 354 -6.59 18.23 -4.63
N SER A 355 -7.65 17.43 -4.75
CA SER A 355 -7.59 16.12 -5.42
C SER A 355 -7.41 16.21 -6.94
N GLY A 356 -7.74 17.35 -7.54
CA GLY A 356 -7.92 17.51 -8.99
C GLY A 356 -9.18 16.84 -9.54
N LEU A 357 -10.09 16.40 -8.66
CA LEU A 357 -11.37 15.75 -9.00
C LEU A 357 -12.59 16.59 -8.55
N ALA A 358 -12.35 17.79 -8.02
CA ALA A 358 -13.40 18.66 -7.50
C ALA A 358 -14.14 19.37 -8.65
N GLY A 359 -15.36 18.91 -8.97
CA GLY A 359 -16.22 19.58 -9.94
C GLY A 359 -16.96 18.59 -10.85
N THR A 360 -17.55 19.11 -11.92
CA THR A 360 -18.13 18.28 -13.00
C THR A 360 -17.09 17.88 -14.04
N LYS A 361 -15.88 18.45 -13.97
CA LYS A 361 -14.71 18.05 -14.75
C LYS A 361 -13.52 17.92 -13.82
N SER A 362 -12.66 16.96 -14.08
CA SER A 362 -11.38 16.87 -13.39
C SER A 362 -10.44 17.95 -13.92
N ASP A 363 -9.41 18.24 -13.15
CA ASP A 363 -8.24 18.92 -13.67
C ASP A 363 -7.66 18.13 -14.84
N LEU A 364 -7.02 18.82 -15.77
CA LEU A 364 -6.32 18.21 -16.88
C LEU A 364 -5.02 17.57 -16.37
N LEU A 365 -4.94 16.25 -16.45
CA LEU A 365 -3.75 15.50 -16.13
C LEU A 365 -2.75 15.60 -17.28
N LEU A 366 -1.51 15.98 -16.96
CA LEU A 366 -0.36 15.92 -17.85
C LEU A 366 0.77 15.16 -17.15
N ALA A 367 1.28 14.11 -17.79
CA ALA A 367 2.46 13.40 -17.33
C ALA A 367 3.45 13.22 -18.49
N ALA A 368 4.73 13.37 -18.19
CA ALA A 368 5.83 13.23 -19.14
C ALA A 368 6.97 12.43 -18.52
N GLN A 369 7.53 11.52 -19.32
CA GLN A 369 8.73 10.75 -18.97
C GLN A 369 9.74 10.83 -20.11
N VAL A 370 11.00 11.08 -19.79
CA VAL A 370 12.11 11.08 -20.76
C VAL A 370 13.22 10.17 -20.26
N GLY A 371 13.48 9.12 -21.03
CA GLY A 371 14.62 8.21 -20.84
C GLY A 371 15.76 8.57 -21.78
N THR A 372 16.99 8.53 -21.28
CA THR A 372 18.19 8.85 -22.05
C THR A 372 19.10 7.62 -22.23
N PRO A 373 19.91 7.55 -23.31
CA PRO A 373 20.78 6.40 -23.55
C PRO A 373 21.91 6.25 -22.51
N ILE A 374 22.14 7.25 -21.67
CA ILE A 374 23.14 7.23 -20.59
C ILE A 374 22.56 6.78 -19.24
N GLY A 375 21.29 6.35 -19.21
CA GLY A 375 20.63 5.84 -18.01
C GLY A 375 20.07 6.92 -17.08
N LEU A 376 19.91 8.16 -17.55
CA LEU A 376 19.12 9.17 -16.84
C LEU A 376 17.64 9.08 -17.24
N ASP A 377 16.77 9.12 -16.24
CA ASP A 377 15.32 9.17 -16.39
C ASP A 377 14.77 10.43 -15.72
N PHE A 378 13.92 11.14 -16.44
CA PHE A 378 13.20 12.31 -15.95
C PHE A 378 11.70 12.03 -15.98
N TYR A 379 11.01 12.40 -14.90
CA TYR A 379 9.56 12.29 -14.79
C TYR A 379 8.96 13.59 -14.26
N ALA A 380 7.87 14.02 -14.86
CA ALA A 380 7.09 15.16 -14.41
C ALA A 380 5.60 14.86 -14.54
N ARG A 381 4.81 15.28 -13.55
CA ARG A 381 3.36 15.20 -13.54
C ARG A 381 2.79 16.52 -13.01
N THR A 382 1.72 17.00 -13.63
CA THR A 382 0.94 18.13 -13.13
C THR A 382 -0.53 17.90 -13.40
N LEU A 383 -1.36 18.50 -12.55
CA LEU A 383 -2.78 18.70 -12.77
C LEU A 383 -2.97 20.19 -13.11
N LEU A 384 -3.82 20.51 -14.08
CA LEU A 384 -4.14 21.88 -14.43
C LEU A 384 -5.64 22.08 -14.29
N ASN A 385 -6.05 23.01 -13.43
CA ASN A 385 -7.46 23.34 -13.28
C ASN A 385 -8.02 24.05 -14.54
N ASP A 386 -9.33 24.30 -14.54
CA ASP A 386 -10.04 24.98 -15.65
C ASP A 386 -9.49 26.39 -15.97
N GLN A 387 -8.67 26.99 -15.09
CA GLN A 387 -7.96 28.26 -15.33
C GLN A 387 -6.53 28.08 -15.85
N GLY A 388 -6.08 26.85 -16.10
CA GLY A 388 -4.72 26.51 -16.51
C GLY A 388 -3.68 26.72 -15.42
N LYS A 389 -4.10 26.79 -14.14
CA LYS A 389 -3.18 26.88 -13.00
C LYS A 389 -2.92 25.49 -12.46
N ALA A 390 -1.63 25.23 -12.19
CA ALA A 390 -1.17 24.05 -11.48
C ALA A 390 -1.37 24.20 -9.97
#